data_AF-A0A2J5HV82-F1
#
_entry.id   AF-A0A2J5HV82-F1
#
_cell.length_a   1.000
_cell.length_b   1.000
_cell.length_c   1.000
_cell.angle_alpha   90.00
_cell.angle_beta   90.00
_cell.angle_gamma   90.00
#
_symmetry.space_group_name_H-M   'P 1'
#
loop_
_entity.id
_entity.type
_entity.pdbx_description
1 polymer ?
#
loop_
_entity_poly.entity_id
_entity_poly.type
_entity_poly.pdbx_seq_one_letter_code
_entity_poly.pdbx_strand_id
1 'polypeptide(L)'
;MSPGVNEPTAPPRPTRRFDRASGQVFAQKTIKPPVSSLHGPAWVHESPFLRHSWDRSGERGAASLKHAAMRQTLSDQRSLSAELFACVPWRVGGYLWGCLGEADKKTLHMWKLLSTAYPTEFRDIAPHYRMKVESPKLTMRQYLDLVKSDNELRWDVVLTVCGAHAQVPEMVEMAHVKNLAALEIDSLERDRGLGSDSEVPVARLNDRIVRTWSELVRGSGAFARLRVLRLQHQRGLTGAALRYLKGFPALQMVILYDCPEVVDAFGGRGGDRGRVVVDGWVVSSMEWTKDWPPELWETYVENFLKDDGGMAGLPSLDFQIGERQEKPRRMRTGEVVCLQRATDTEAAETVKTSKRSPEMPASGSEKRRRGVMKERKGPDLGGMLADLGW
;
A
#
# COMPACT_ATOMS: atom_id res chain seq x y z
N MET A 1 1.39 -44.67 25.44
CA MET A 1 0.43 -44.60 24.32
C MET A 1 0.76 -43.37 23.51
N SER A 2 1.34 -43.57 22.33
CA SER A 2 1.84 -42.51 21.43
C SER A 2 0.71 -41.99 20.53
N PRO A 3 0.67 -40.70 20.16
CA PRO A 3 -0.29 -40.19 19.20
C PRO A 3 0.18 -40.52 17.78
N GLY A 4 -0.76 -41.01 16.96
CA GLY A 4 -0.53 -41.41 15.57
C GLY A 4 -0.14 -40.23 14.69
N VAL A 5 0.86 -40.47 13.85
CA VAL A 5 1.34 -39.58 12.79
C VAL A 5 0.27 -39.44 11.72
N ASN A 6 -0.17 -38.21 11.45
CA ASN A 6 -1.02 -37.91 10.28
C ASN A 6 -0.20 -38.14 9.00
N GLU A 7 -0.61 -39.14 8.24
CA GLU A 7 -0.08 -39.48 6.93
C GLU A 7 -0.41 -38.36 5.92
N PRO A 8 0.56 -37.83 5.17
CA PRO A 8 0.30 -36.79 4.17
C PRO A 8 -0.53 -37.39 3.02
N THR A 9 -1.71 -36.82 2.80
CA THR A 9 -2.63 -37.23 1.72
C THR A 9 -1.92 -37.06 0.37
N ALA A 10 -1.60 -38.18 -0.28
CA ALA A 10 -0.93 -38.19 -1.57
C ALA A 10 -1.75 -37.41 -2.62
N PRO A 11 -1.09 -36.64 -3.51
CA PRO A 11 -1.80 -35.89 -4.54
C PRO A 11 -2.56 -36.84 -5.48
N PRO A 12 -3.76 -36.45 -5.97
CA PRO A 12 -4.55 -37.30 -6.85
C PRO A 12 -3.77 -37.63 -8.12
N ARG A 13 -3.54 -38.93 -8.36
CA ARG A 13 -2.79 -39.42 -9.53
C ARG A 13 -3.50 -38.98 -10.81
N PRO A 14 -2.80 -38.36 -11.77
CA PRO A 14 -3.40 -37.99 -13.04
C PRO A 14 -3.87 -39.26 -13.77
N THR A 15 -5.12 -39.27 -14.21
CA THR A 15 -5.67 -40.38 -15.00
C THR A 15 -5.39 -40.11 -16.47
N ARG A 16 -4.64 -41.01 -17.14
CA ARG A 16 -4.42 -40.92 -18.59
C ARG A 16 -5.71 -41.33 -19.30
N ARG A 17 -6.21 -40.44 -20.15
CA ARG A 17 -7.41 -40.61 -20.98
C ARG A 17 -6.98 -40.59 -22.45
N PHE A 18 -7.69 -41.37 -23.25
CA PHE A 18 -7.48 -41.46 -24.69
C PHE A 18 -8.74 -40.96 -25.38
N ASP A 19 -8.61 -39.91 -26.20
CA ASP A 19 -9.69 -39.47 -27.07
C ASP A 19 -9.67 -40.32 -28.35
N ARG A 20 -10.73 -41.12 -28.53
CA ARG A 20 -10.87 -42.01 -29.68
C ARG A 20 -11.08 -41.27 -31.00
N ALA A 21 -11.56 -40.02 -30.98
CA ALA A 21 -11.82 -39.26 -32.20
C ALA A 21 -10.56 -38.58 -32.75
N SER A 22 -9.69 -38.07 -31.88
CA SER A 22 -8.44 -37.38 -32.26
C SER A 22 -7.18 -38.25 -32.16
N GLY A 23 -7.27 -39.42 -31.52
CA GLY A 23 -6.11 -40.29 -31.25
C GLY A 23 -5.14 -39.74 -30.20
N GLN A 24 -5.48 -38.63 -29.54
CA GLN A 24 -4.62 -38.00 -28.55
C GLN A 24 -4.75 -38.64 -27.17
N VAL A 25 -3.61 -38.78 -26.48
CA VAL A 25 -3.53 -39.20 -25.07
C VAL A 25 -3.29 -37.96 -24.22
N PHE A 26 -4.17 -37.69 -23.26
CA PHE A 26 -4.03 -36.57 -22.33
C PHE A 26 -4.16 -37.02 -20.87
N ALA A 27 -3.52 -36.29 -19.97
CA ALA A 27 -3.60 -36.53 -18.54
C ALA A 27 -4.67 -35.62 -17.94
N GLN A 28 -5.75 -36.21 -17.42
CA GLN A 28 -6.81 -35.47 -16.74
C GLN A 28 -6.56 -35.47 -15.23
N LYS A 29 -6.50 -34.28 -14.63
CA LYS A 29 -6.45 -34.09 -13.18
C LYS A 29 -7.71 -33.35 -12.72
N THR A 30 -8.57 -34.03 -11.97
CA THR A 30 -9.74 -33.40 -11.36
C THR A 30 -9.33 -32.78 -10.04
N ILE A 31 -9.21 -31.46 -10.00
CA ILE A 31 -8.94 -30.70 -8.78
C ILE A 31 -10.30 -30.30 -8.21
N LYS A 32 -10.66 -30.81 -7.04
CA LYS A 32 -11.83 -30.29 -6.32
C LYS A 32 -11.45 -28.91 -5.78
N PRO A 33 -12.19 -27.84 -6.11
CA PRO A 33 -11.94 -26.54 -5.51
C PRO A 33 -12.06 -26.66 -3.98
N PRO A 34 -11.19 -26.00 -3.19
CA PRO A 34 -11.33 -25.96 -1.74
C PRO A 34 -12.71 -25.39 -1.38
N VAL A 35 -13.36 -25.92 -0.34
CA VAL A 35 -14.74 -25.55 0.04
C VAL A 35 -14.91 -24.04 0.21
N SER A 36 -13.87 -23.32 0.63
CA SER A 36 -13.87 -21.86 0.77
C SER A 36 -13.98 -21.08 -0.56
N SER A 37 -13.63 -21.69 -1.69
CA SER A 37 -13.77 -21.08 -3.03
C SER A 37 -15.16 -21.28 -3.65
N LEU A 38 -16.01 -22.15 -3.09
CA LEU A 38 -17.37 -22.40 -3.59
C LEU A 38 -18.33 -21.22 -3.33
N HIS A 39 -18.01 -20.36 -2.36
CA HIS A 39 -18.87 -19.26 -1.95
C HIS A 39 -18.49 -17.91 -2.57
N GLY A 40 -17.44 -17.88 -3.40
CA GLY A 40 -16.91 -16.69 -4.05
C GLY A 40 -15.68 -16.09 -3.34
N PRO A 41 -14.99 -15.12 -3.97
CA PRO A 41 -13.70 -14.61 -3.50
C PRO A 41 -13.71 -14.03 -2.08
N ALA A 42 -14.82 -13.40 -1.67
CA ALA A 42 -14.94 -12.77 -0.34
C ALA A 42 -14.88 -13.77 0.84
N TRP A 43 -15.10 -15.06 0.57
CA TRP A 43 -15.23 -16.10 1.59
C TRP A 43 -14.10 -17.13 1.53
N VAL A 44 -13.01 -16.82 0.83
CA VAL A 44 -11.87 -17.74 0.70
C VAL A 44 -11.09 -17.88 2.01
N HIS A 45 -11.12 -16.84 2.83
CA HIS A 45 -10.40 -16.73 4.12
C HIS A 45 -11.32 -16.66 5.33
N GLU A 46 -12.63 -16.54 5.13
CA GLU A 46 -13.66 -16.44 6.16
C GLU A 46 -14.83 -17.39 5.84
N SER A 47 -15.77 -17.59 6.75
CA SER A 47 -16.99 -18.35 6.48
C SER A 47 -18.22 -17.45 6.63
N PRO A 48 -19.15 -17.46 5.66
CA PRO A 48 -20.39 -16.67 5.74
C PRO A 48 -21.39 -17.22 6.76
N PHE A 49 -21.17 -18.45 7.24
CA PHE A 49 -22.14 -19.15 8.06
C PHE A 49 -21.82 -19.02 9.55
N LEU A 50 -22.85 -18.76 10.35
CA LEU A 50 -22.78 -18.90 11.80
C LEU A 50 -22.54 -20.37 12.18
N ARG A 51 -21.64 -20.59 13.14
CA ARG A 51 -21.43 -21.93 13.72
C ARG A 51 -22.68 -22.37 14.44
N HIS A 52 -23.12 -23.61 14.19
CA HIS A 52 -24.34 -24.17 14.77
C HIS A 52 -24.32 -24.27 16.30
N SER A 53 -23.15 -24.16 16.93
CA SER A 53 -22.98 -24.22 18.39
C SER A 53 -23.15 -22.88 19.11
N TRP A 54 -23.46 -21.79 18.41
CA TRP A 54 -23.78 -20.51 19.05
C TRP A 54 -25.21 -20.53 19.61
N ASP A 55 -25.45 -21.35 20.62
CA ASP A 55 -26.75 -21.42 21.29
C ASP A 55 -26.68 -20.73 22.65
N ARG A 56 -27.15 -19.48 22.71
CA ARG A 56 -27.58 -18.85 23.97
C ARG A 56 -29.03 -19.23 24.30
N SER A 57 -29.54 -20.36 23.81
CA SER A 57 -30.73 -20.96 24.41
C SER A 57 -30.40 -21.18 25.87
N GLY A 58 -31.02 -20.39 26.75
CA GLY A 58 -30.95 -20.62 28.18
C GLY A 58 -31.27 -22.09 28.45
N GLU A 59 -30.64 -22.65 29.47
CA GLU A 59 -30.63 -24.09 29.79
C GLU A 59 -32.03 -24.75 29.85
N ARG A 60 -33.13 -23.97 29.79
CA ARG A 60 -34.51 -24.44 29.60
C ARG A 60 -35.34 -23.46 28.75
N GLY A 61 -36.07 -24.00 27.77
CA GLY A 61 -37.12 -23.30 27.02
C GLY A 61 -36.74 -22.93 25.57
N ALA A 62 -37.76 -22.58 24.77
CA ALA A 62 -37.56 -22.11 23.41
C ALA A 62 -36.87 -20.73 23.38
N ALA A 63 -35.98 -20.51 22.41
CA ALA A 63 -35.35 -19.20 22.22
C ALA A 63 -36.40 -18.11 21.95
N SER A 64 -36.15 -16.89 22.43
CA SER A 64 -37.00 -15.74 22.09
C SER A 64 -37.08 -15.53 20.58
N LEU A 65 -38.23 -15.04 20.08
CA LEU A 65 -38.41 -14.72 18.66
C LEU A 65 -37.30 -13.79 18.14
N LYS A 66 -36.90 -12.79 18.94
CA LYS A 66 -35.78 -11.90 18.62
C LYS A 66 -34.48 -12.66 18.34
N HIS A 67 -34.16 -13.64 19.19
CA HIS A 67 -32.93 -14.42 19.06
C HIS A 67 -33.01 -15.42 17.90
N ALA A 68 -34.16 -16.06 17.69
CA ALA A 68 -34.40 -16.94 16.54
C ALA A 68 -34.31 -16.19 15.20
N ALA A 69 -34.95 -15.01 15.11
CA ALA A 69 -34.87 -14.14 13.94
C ALA A 69 -33.44 -13.69 13.67
N MET A 70 -32.70 -13.24 14.69
CA MET A 70 -31.29 -12.90 14.56
C MET A 70 -30.46 -14.07 14.02
N ARG A 71 -30.63 -15.27 14.60
CA ARG A 71 -29.89 -16.47 14.20
C ARG A 71 -30.14 -16.80 12.74
N GLN A 72 -31.39 -16.70 12.28
CA GLN A 72 -31.76 -16.90 10.89
C GLN A 72 -31.18 -15.81 9.98
N THR A 73 -31.22 -14.53 10.39
CA THR A 73 -30.64 -13.43 9.61
C THR A 73 -29.13 -13.60 9.42
N LEU A 74 -28.43 -14.05 10.46
CA LEU A 74 -26.97 -14.21 10.44
C LEU A 74 -26.53 -15.61 10.00
N SER A 75 -27.46 -16.56 9.77
CA SER A 75 -27.11 -17.93 9.40
C SER A 75 -26.35 -17.97 8.07
N ASP A 76 -26.67 -17.07 7.15
CA ASP A 76 -25.96 -16.85 5.89
C ASP A 76 -25.79 -15.36 5.64
N GLN A 77 -24.59 -14.85 5.85
CA GLN A 77 -24.29 -13.42 5.75
C GLN A 77 -24.25 -12.90 4.29
N ARG A 78 -24.24 -13.79 3.29
CA ARG A 78 -24.05 -13.41 1.87
C ARG A 78 -25.22 -12.63 1.29
N SER A 79 -26.43 -12.86 1.81
CA SER A 79 -27.64 -12.17 1.36
C SER A 79 -27.79 -10.79 1.97
N LEU A 80 -26.96 -10.43 2.96
CA LEU A 80 -27.03 -9.15 3.64
C LEU A 80 -26.32 -8.08 2.81
N SER A 81 -27.04 -6.99 2.52
CA SER A 81 -26.54 -5.79 1.84
C SER A 81 -26.84 -4.55 2.66
N ALA A 82 -26.12 -3.45 2.42
CA ALA A 82 -26.34 -2.19 3.14
C ALA A 82 -27.76 -1.62 2.91
N GLU A 83 -28.35 -1.86 1.74
CA GLU A 83 -29.70 -1.43 1.38
C GLU A 83 -30.77 -2.04 2.28
N LEU A 84 -30.61 -3.32 2.67
CA LEU A 84 -31.52 -3.98 3.62
C LEU A 84 -31.51 -3.33 5.01
N PHE A 85 -30.45 -2.60 5.34
CA PHE A 85 -30.29 -1.92 6.62
C PHE A 85 -30.68 -0.44 6.57
N ALA A 86 -31.08 0.10 5.41
CA ALA A 86 -31.40 1.51 5.24
C ALA A 86 -32.53 2.01 6.16
N CYS A 87 -33.53 1.15 6.44
CA CYS A 87 -34.65 1.45 7.33
C CYS A 87 -34.54 0.77 8.70
N VAL A 88 -33.42 0.09 8.96
CA VAL A 88 -33.22 -0.64 10.22
C VAL A 88 -32.58 0.30 11.23
N PRO A 89 -33.12 0.45 12.45
CA PRO A 89 -32.49 1.28 13.46
C PRO A 89 -31.15 0.71 13.89
N TRP A 90 -30.17 1.58 14.15
CA TRP A 90 -28.83 1.21 14.63
C TRP A 90 -28.85 0.21 15.80
N ARG A 91 -29.80 0.34 16.74
CA ARG A 91 -29.94 -0.60 17.88
C ARG A 91 -29.99 -2.07 17.46
N VAL A 92 -30.57 -2.36 16.29
CA VAL A 92 -30.61 -3.71 15.72
C VAL A 92 -29.26 -4.06 15.10
N GLY A 93 -28.66 -3.17 14.30
CA GLY A 93 -27.32 -3.36 13.72
C GLY A 93 -26.25 -3.62 14.77
N GLY A 94 -26.22 -2.80 15.83
CA GLY A 94 -25.33 -2.98 16.98
C GLY A 94 -25.57 -4.29 17.73
N TYR A 95 -26.83 -4.73 17.86
CA TYR A 95 -27.15 -6.04 18.44
C TYR A 95 -26.61 -7.19 17.59
N LEU A 96 -26.79 -7.14 16.26
CA LEU A 96 -26.28 -8.15 15.34
C LEU A 96 -24.75 -8.22 15.38
N TRP A 97 -24.08 -7.06 15.38
CA TRP A 97 -22.62 -7.00 15.52
C TRP A 97 -22.13 -7.57 16.85
N GLY A 98 -22.85 -7.30 17.94
CA GLY A 98 -22.62 -7.89 19.25
C GLY A 98 -22.69 -9.42 19.18
N CYS A 99 -23.76 -9.97 18.61
CA CYS A 99 -23.92 -11.42 18.46
C CYS A 99 -22.81 -12.06 17.61
N LEU A 100 -22.38 -11.41 16.52
CA LEU A 100 -21.24 -11.88 15.72
C LEU A 100 -19.94 -11.85 16.52
N GLY A 101 -19.74 -10.83 17.36
CA GLY A 101 -18.59 -10.74 18.25
C GLY A 101 -18.55 -11.86 19.29
N GLU A 102 -19.68 -12.12 19.93
CA GLU A 102 -19.78 -13.19 20.91
C GLU A 102 -19.55 -14.57 20.23
N ALA A 103 -20.00 -14.76 19.00
CA ALA A 103 -19.83 -15.99 18.21
C ALA A 103 -18.45 -16.17 17.56
N ASP A 104 -17.51 -15.23 17.74
CA ASP A 104 -16.22 -15.19 17.04
C ASP A 104 -16.40 -15.27 15.49
N LYS A 105 -17.35 -14.47 14.99
CA LYS A 105 -17.80 -14.41 13.58
C LYS A 105 -17.96 -13.00 13.05
N LYS A 106 -17.17 -12.05 13.55
CA LYS A 106 -17.00 -10.74 12.89
C LYS A 106 -16.26 -10.97 11.57
N THR A 107 -16.97 -10.84 10.46
CA THR A 107 -16.42 -11.01 9.10
C THR A 107 -16.15 -9.65 8.47
N LEU A 108 -15.27 -9.62 7.47
CA LEU A 108 -15.00 -8.42 6.68
C LEU A 108 -16.28 -7.92 6.01
N HIS A 109 -17.09 -8.84 5.48
CA HIS A 109 -18.38 -8.51 4.84
C HIS A 109 -19.31 -7.74 5.78
N MET A 110 -19.50 -8.24 7.00
CA MET A 110 -20.38 -7.59 7.98
C MET A 110 -19.80 -6.28 8.50
N TRP A 111 -18.48 -6.19 8.67
CA TRP A 111 -17.83 -4.94 9.03
C TRP A 111 -18.05 -3.88 7.95
N LYS A 112 -17.80 -4.21 6.67
CA LYS A 112 -18.06 -3.32 5.52
C LYS A 112 -19.52 -2.88 5.45
N LEU A 113 -20.44 -3.83 5.62
CA LEU A 113 -21.88 -3.58 5.57
C LEU A 113 -22.28 -2.56 6.65
N LEU A 114 -21.88 -2.78 7.90
CA LEU A 114 -22.28 -1.92 9.01
C LEU A 114 -21.56 -0.57 9.00
N SER A 115 -20.28 -0.52 8.58
CA SER A 115 -19.57 0.74 8.32
C SER A 115 -20.25 1.58 7.24
N THR A 116 -20.87 0.91 6.24
CA THR A 116 -21.58 1.60 5.17
C THR A 116 -22.98 2.04 5.61
N ALA A 117 -23.74 1.16 6.30
CA ALA A 117 -25.11 1.44 6.72
C ALA A 117 -25.21 2.42 7.91
N TYR A 118 -24.25 2.39 8.84
CA TYR A 118 -24.27 3.17 10.09
C TYR A 118 -22.93 3.88 10.33
N PRO A 119 -22.52 4.81 9.44
CA PRO A 119 -21.17 5.39 9.48
C PRO A 119 -20.88 6.17 10.78
N THR A 120 -21.90 6.80 11.37
CA THR A 120 -21.77 7.60 12.59
C THR A 120 -21.61 6.72 13.83
N GLU A 121 -22.48 5.74 14.01
CA GLU A 121 -22.52 4.95 15.24
C GLU A 121 -21.56 3.77 15.23
N PHE A 122 -21.33 3.16 14.05
CA PHE A 122 -20.44 1.99 13.95
C PHE A 122 -18.97 2.36 14.12
N ARG A 123 -18.60 3.61 13.79
CA ARG A 123 -17.28 4.19 14.01
C ARG A 123 -16.80 4.04 15.44
N ASP A 124 -17.66 4.27 16.44
CA ASP A 124 -17.25 4.23 17.84
C ASP A 124 -17.13 2.78 18.37
N ILE A 125 -17.81 1.83 17.73
CA ILE A 125 -17.81 0.42 18.17
C ILE A 125 -16.66 -0.37 17.54
N ALA A 126 -16.45 -0.21 16.25
CA ALA A 126 -15.46 -0.95 15.48
C ALA A 126 -14.71 -0.03 14.51
N PRO A 127 -13.95 0.95 15.03
CA PRO A 127 -13.22 1.92 14.21
C PRO A 127 -12.14 1.27 13.33
N HIS A 128 -11.71 0.05 13.65
CA HIS A 128 -10.63 -0.65 12.99
C HIS A 128 -10.98 -2.13 12.83
N TYR A 129 -10.90 -2.62 11.59
CA TYR A 129 -10.95 -4.05 11.28
C TYR A 129 -9.64 -4.50 10.66
N ARG A 130 -9.16 -5.66 11.10
CA ARG A 130 -7.88 -6.19 10.68
C ARG A 130 -8.04 -7.55 10.01
N MET A 131 -7.48 -7.69 8.83
CA MET A 131 -7.44 -8.95 8.10
C MET A 131 -6.03 -9.21 7.56
N LYS A 132 -5.43 -10.33 7.99
CA LYS A 132 -4.13 -10.79 7.52
C LYS A 132 -4.28 -12.04 6.67
N VAL A 133 -3.79 -11.98 5.44
CA VAL A 133 -3.76 -13.09 4.49
C VAL A 133 -2.32 -13.47 4.23
N GLU A 134 -1.74 -14.29 5.10
CA GLU A 134 -0.32 -14.70 4.99
C GLU A 134 -0.05 -15.60 3.78
N SER A 135 -1.05 -16.41 3.40
CA SER A 135 -0.98 -17.30 2.23
C SER A 135 -2.03 -16.90 1.20
N PRO A 136 -1.68 -16.08 0.20
CA PRO A 136 -2.60 -15.65 -0.83
C PRO A 136 -3.15 -16.83 -1.66
N LYS A 137 -4.47 -17.03 -1.64
CA LYS A 137 -5.20 -18.06 -2.40
C LYS A 137 -5.97 -17.52 -3.62
N LEU A 138 -5.92 -16.21 -3.84
CA LEU A 138 -6.62 -15.49 -4.90
C LEU A 138 -5.61 -14.65 -5.69
N THR A 139 -6.02 -14.17 -6.88
CA THR A 139 -5.21 -13.20 -7.63
C THR A 139 -5.18 -11.85 -6.90
N MET A 140 -4.16 -11.03 -7.15
CA MET A 140 -4.08 -9.71 -6.52
C MET A 140 -5.29 -8.85 -6.88
N ARG A 141 -5.72 -8.91 -8.15
CA ARG A 141 -6.94 -8.23 -8.61
C ARG A 141 -8.17 -8.60 -7.78
N GLN A 142 -8.37 -9.88 -7.49
CA GLN A 142 -9.48 -10.32 -6.64
C GLN A 142 -9.38 -9.76 -5.22
N TYR A 143 -8.19 -9.66 -4.63
CA TYR A 143 -8.02 -8.99 -3.33
C TYR A 143 -8.29 -7.49 -3.40
N LEU A 144 -7.84 -6.81 -4.46
CA LEU A 144 -8.15 -5.40 -4.66
C LEU A 144 -9.66 -5.18 -4.75
N ASP A 145 -10.39 -6.07 -5.43
CA ASP A 145 -11.86 -6.03 -5.48
C ASP A 145 -12.49 -6.24 -4.10
N LEU A 146 -11.88 -7.02 -3.20
CA LEU A 146 -12.35 -7.16 -1.82
C LEU A 146 -12.16 -5.92 -0.96
N VAL A 147 -11.24 -5.01 -1.30
CA VAL A 147 -10.99 -3.77 -0.52
C VAL A 147 -11.50 -2.51 -1.23
N LYS A 148 -11.95 -2.62 -2.48
CA LYS A 148 -12.67 -1.53 -3.14
C LYS A 148 -13.98 -1.23 -2.40
N SER A 149 -14.34 0.05 -2.42
CA SER A 149 -15.68 0.52 -2.08
C SER A 149 -16.32 0.99 -3.38
N ASP A 150 -17.39 0.31 -3.80
CA ASP A 150 -18.15 0.67 -5.01
C ASP A 150 -19.01 1.92 -4.79
N ASN A 151 -19.40 2.18 -3.54
CA ASN A 151 -20.20 3.32 -3.10
C ASN A 151 -19.35 4.33 -2.32
N GLU A 152 -19.99 5.44 -1.94
CA GLU A 152 -19.48 6.54 -1.11
C GLU A 152 -18.34 6.14 -0.16
N LEU A 153 -17.31 6.98 -0.09
CA LEU A 153 -16.06 6.76 0.65
C LEU A 153 -16.30 6.82 2.18
N ARG A 154 -16.94 5.78 2.73
CA ARG A 154 -17.40 5.70 4.14
C ARG A 154 -16.39 5.04 5.10
N TRP A 155 -15.31 4.47 4.57
CA TRP A 155 -14.25 3.82 5.33
C TRP A 155 -12.95 3.84 4.53
N ASP A 156 -11.83 3.89 5.24
CA ASP A 156 -10.49 3.97 4.66
C ASP A 156 -9.81 2.60 4.60
N VAL A 157 -8.95 2.40 3.60
CA VAL A 157 -8.11 1.20 3.47
C VAL A 157 -6.67 1.52 3.78
N VAL A 158 -6.08 0.72 4.67
CA VAL A 158 -4.66 0.60 4.89
C VAL A 158 -4.24 -0.74 4.29
N LEU A 159 -3.63 -0.70 3.10
CA LEU A 159 -3.27 -1.89 2.33
C LEU A 159 -1.78 -2.18 2.50
N THR A 160 -1.45 -3.40 2.92
CA THR A 160 -0.08 -3.91 2.97
C THR A 160 0.06 -5.09 2.00
N VAL A 161 0.96 -4.98 1.03
CA VAL A 161 1.28 -6.04 0.07
C VAL A 161 2.72 -6.47 0.28
N CYS A 162 2.89 -7.65 0.88
CA CYS A 162 4.19 -8.29 1.12
C CYS A 162 4.48 -9.35 0.06
N GLY A 163 5.71 -9.87 0.05
CA GLY A 163 5.99 -11.20 -0.50
C GLY A 163 5.90 -11.33 -2.03
N ALA A 164 6.19 -10.26 -2.76
CA ALA A 164 6.35 -10.33 -4.21
C ALA A 164 5.08 -10.95 -4.89
N HIS A 165 3.88 -10.53 -4.46
CA HIS A 165 2.61 -11.13 -4.90
C HIS A 165 1.90 -10.37 -6.02
N ALA A 166 2.34 -9.17 -6.37
CA ALA A 166 1.69 -8.33 -7.38
C ALA A 166 2.56 -8.17 -8.65
N GLN A 167 1.92 -8.30 -9.80
CA GLN A 167 2.48 -8.03 -11.13
C GLN A 167 2.28 -6.55 -11.53
N VAL A 168 2.94 -6.12 -12.60
CA VAL A 168 2.88 -4.72 -13.06
C VAL A 168 1.43 -4.25 -13.29
N PRO A 169 0.55 -5.00 -13.98
CA PRO A 169 -0.83 -4.56 -14.18
C PRO A 169 -1.58 -4.39 -12.85
N GLU A 170 -1.35 -5.29 -11.91
CA GLU A 170 -2.00 -5.28 -10.60
C GLU A 170 -1.51 -4.11 -9.74
N MET A 171 -0.22 -3.76 -9.81
CA MET A 171 0.32 -2.53 -9.20
C MET A 171 -0.34 -1.27 -9.76
N VAL A 172 -0.60 -1.22 -11.08
CA VAL A 172 -1.33 -0.11 -11.69
C VAL A 172 -2.80 -0.10 -11.25
N GLU A 173 -3.44 -1.28 -11.15
CA GLU A 173 -4.83 -1.41 -10.71
C GLU A 173 -5.07 -0.95 -9.26
N MET A 174 -4.03 -0.89 -8.40
CA MET A 174 -4.13 -0.31 -7.05
C MET A 174 -4.64 1.14 -7.06
N ALA A 175 -4.37 1.88 -8.14
CA ALA A 175 -4.85 3.24 -8.35
C ALA A 175 -6.39 3.35 -8.38
N HIS A 176 -7.10 2.25 -8.67
CA HIS A 176 -8.55 2.20 -8.70
C HIS A 176 -9.18 2.01 -7.32
N VAL A 177 -8.39 1.75 -6.26
CA VAL A 177 -8.89 1.67 -4.88
C VAL A 177 -9.04 3.10 -4.33
N LYS A 178 -10.21 3.71 -4.57
CA LYS A 178 -10.45 5.14 -4.27
C LYS A 178 -10.40 5.50 -2.79
N ASN A 179 -10.68 4.54 -1.92
CA ASN A 179 -10.65 4.69 -0.47
C ASN A 179 -9.30 4.32 0.17
N LEU A 180 -8.24 4.18 -0.64
CA LEU A 180 -6.90 3.89 -0.15
C LEU A 180 -6.29 5.09 0.57
N ALA A 181 -6.04 4.94 1.87
CA ALA A 181 -5.50 5.97 2.75
C ALA A 181 -4.02 5.73 3.10
N ALA A 182 -3.58 4.48 3.15
CA ALA A 182 -2.17 4.12 3.31
C ALA A 182 -1.83 2.87 2.50
N LEU A 183 -0.62 2.83 1.94
CA LEU A 183 -0.11 1.72 1.13
C LEU A 183 1.31 1.32 1.56
N GLU A 184 1.53 0.04 1.88
CA GLU A 184 2.84 -0.58 2.09
C GLU A 184 3.09 -1.61 0.98
N ILE A 185 4.20 -1.49 0.26
CA ILE A 185 4.65 -2.47 -0.73
C ILE A 185 6.03 -2.97 -0.32
N ASP A 186 6.10 -4.27 -0.04
CA ASP A 186 7.33 -4.99 0.21
C ASP A 186 7.56 -6.05 -0.87
N SER A 187 8.59 -5.83 -1.68
CA SER A 187 8.95 -6.72 -2.81
C SER A 187 10.03 -7.73 -2.46
N LEU A 188 10.36 -7.93 -1.17
CA LEU A 188 11.30 -8.97 -0.79
C LEU A 188 10.72 -10.35 -1.10
N GLU A 189 11.38 -11.06 -2.01
CA GLU A 189 11.06 -12.45 -2.32
C GLU A 189 11.52 -13.34 -1.16
N ARG A 190 10.59 -14.08 -0.55
CA ARG A 190 10.97 -15.21 0.27
C ARG A 190 11.34 -16.35 -0.66
N ASP A 191 12.45 -17.02 -0.37
CA ASP A 191 12.86 -18.25 -1.06
C ASP A 191 11.73 -19.28 -0.89
N ARG A 192 10.86 -19.37 -1.91
CA ARG A 192 9.76 -20.32 -1.91
C ARG A 192 10.42 -21.67 -2.13
N GLY A 193 10.52 -22.45 -1.05
CA GLY A 193 11.11 -23.78 -1.08
C GLY A 193 10.77 -24.53 -2.36
N LEU A 194 11.82 -25.02 -3.03
CA LEU A 194 11.83 -25.85 -4.24
C LEU A 194 10.47 -26.53 -4.52
N GLY A 195 9.70 -25.99 -5.48
CA GLY A 195 8.45 -26.63 -5.93
C GLY A 195 7.37 -25.74 -6.54
N SER A 196 7.54 -24.42 -6.57
CA SER A 196 6.59 -23.49 -7.21
C SER A 196 7.07 -23.13 -8.63
N ASP A 197 6.73 -23.94 -9.63
CA ASP A 197 6.95 -23.76 -11.09
C ASP A 197 6.28 -22.51 -11.71
N SER A 198 5.91 -21.51 -10.91
CA SER A 198 5.31 -20.28 -11.43
C SER A 198 6.41 -19.29 -11.83
N GLU A 199 6.96 -19.47 -13.03
CA GLU A 199 7.91 -18.60 -13.75
C GLU A 199 7.42 -17.17 -14.02
N VAL A 200 6.34 -16.70 -13.39
CA VAL A 200 5.83 -15.35 -13.68
C VAL A 200 6.65 -14.33 -12.89
N PRO A 201 7.39 -13.43 -13.56
CA PRO A 201 8.24 -12.48 -12.87
C PRO A 201 7.38 -11.56 -12.03
N VAL A 202 7.66 -11.53 -10.74
CA VAL A 202 7.03 -10.58 -9.84
C VAL A 202 7.48 -9.18 -10.22
N ALA A 203 6.54 -8.24 -10.29
CA ALA A 203 6.87 -6.84 -10.48
C ALA A 203 7.44 -6.21 -9.20
N ARG A 204 8.61 -5.61 -9.34
CA ARG A 204 9.12 -4.62 -8.39
C ARG A 204 8.64 -3.23 -8.82
N LEU A 205 8.35 -2.37 -7.85
CA LEU A 205 7.98 -0.99 -8.14
C LEU A 205 9.18 -0.28 -8.79
N ASN A 206 8.90 0.49 -9.83
CA ASN A 206 9.88 1.30 -10.54
C ASN A 206 9.28 2.64 -10.93
N ASP A 207 10.13 3.55 -11.40
CA ASP A 207 9.74 4.92 -11.77
C ASP A 207 8.65 4.98 -12.84
N ARG A 208 8.56 3.98 -13.73
CA ARG A 208 7.51 3.93 -14.76
C ARG A 208 6.14 3.69 -14.14
N ILE A 209 6.05 2.79 -13.15
CA ILE A 209 4.79 2.54 -12.42
C ILE A 209 4.39 3.79 -11.65
N VAL A 210 5.31 4.43 -10.92
CA VAL A 210 5.02 5.65 -10.16
C VAL A 210 4.63 6.81 -11.08
N ARG A 211 5.27 6.95 -12.25
CA ARG A 211 4.85 7.90 -13.30
C ARG A 211 3.42 7.63 -13.75
N THR A 212 3.09 6.37 -14.03
CA THR A 212 1.73 5.95 -14.43
C THR A 212 0.72 6.30 -13.35
N TRP A 213 1.03 6.05 -12.08
CA TRP A 213 0.19 6.48 -10.97
C TRP A 213 0.00 8.00 -10.93
N SER A 214 1.06 8.78 -11.12
CA SER A 214 0.98 10.25 -11.18
C SER A 214 0.10 10.75 -12.33
N GLU A 215 0.15 10.10 -13.49
CA GLU A 215 -0.74 10.38 -14.62
C GLU A 215 -2.20 10.07 -14.28
N LEU A 216 -2.47 8.94 -13.61
CA LEU A 216 -3.81 8.56 -13.13
C LEU A 216 -4.33 9.50 -12.05
N VAL A 217 -3.46 10.00 -11.15
CA VAL A 217 -3.84 11.03 -10.17
C VAL A 217 -4.39 12.27 -10.88
N ARG A 218 -3.70 12.74 -11.92
CA ARG A 218 -4.15 13.92 -12.69
C ARG A 218 -5.36 13.63 -13.57
N GLY A 219 -5.46 12.43 -14.14
CA GLY A 219 -6.47 12.08 -15.14
C GLY A 219 -7.80 11.60 -14.55
N SER A 220 -7.75 10.78 -13.49
CA SER A 220 -8.94 10.12 -12.92
C SER A 220 -9.14 10.39 -11.42
N GLY A 221 -8.26 11.18 -10.79
CA GLY A 221 -8.32 11.44 -9.35
C GLY A 221 -7.92 10.22 -8.51
N ALA A 222 -7.08 9.32 -9.06
CA ALA A 222 -6.53 8.20 -8.31
C ALA A 222 -5.76 8.67 -7.06
N PHE A 223 -5.70 7.82 -6.03
CA PHE A 223 -4.97 8.10 -4.78
C PHE A 223 -5.35 9.42 -4.09
N ALA A 224 -6.55 9.95 -4.31
CA ALA A 224 -7.00 11.22 -3.73
C ALA A 224 -6.94 11.25 -2.19
N ARG A 225 -7.01 10.09 -1.54
CA ARG A 225 -6.97 9.94 -0.07
C ARG A 225 -5.66 9.38 0.47
N LEU A 226 -4.72 8.99 -0.38
CA LEU A 226 -3.48 8.34 0.06
C LEU A 226 -2.62 9.34 0.84
N ARG A 227 -2.43 9.10 2.15
CA ARG A 227 -1.63 9.94 3.06
C ARG A 227 -0.24 9.39 3.33
N VAL A 228 -0.12 8.07 3.40
CA VAL A 228 1.13 7.36 3.73
C VAL A 228 1.47 6.35 2.65
N LEU A 229 2.71 6.41 2.15
CA LEU A 229 3.27 5.42 1.24
C LEU A 229 4.54 4.83 1.85
N ARG A 230 4.56 3.53 2.11
CA ARG A 230 5.73 2.80 2.60
C ARG A 230 6.24 1.85 1.53
N LEU A 231 7.50 2.00 1.14
CA LEU A 231 8.13 1.22 0.09
C LEU A 231 9.34 0.50 0.67
N GLN A 232 9.38 -0.82 0.52
CA GLN A 232 10.44 -1.65 1.04
C GLN A 232 11.05 -2.48 -0.08
N HIS A 233 12.38 -2.57 -0.10
CA HIS A 233 13.17 -3.39 -1.03
C HIS A 233 12.93 -3.03 -2.51
N GLN A 234 12.69 -1.76 -2.81
CA GLN A 234 12.43 -1.26 -4.17
C GLN A 234 13.71 -0.76 -4.83
N ARG A 235 14.51 -1.70 -5.37
CA ARG A 235 15.80 -1.36 -6.02
C ARG A 235 15.68 -0.67 -7.38
N GLY A 236 14.52 -0.80 -8.05
CA GLY A 236 14.27 -0.16 -9.35
C GLY A 236 13.67 1.23 -9.25
N LEU A 237 13.61 1.80 -8.03
CA LEU A 237 13.02 3.09 -7.74
C LEU A 237 14.13 4.12 -7.55
N THR A 238 14.09 5.22 -8.30
CA THR A 238 15.11 6.26 -8.26
C THR A 238 14.57 7.56 -7.66
N GLY A 239 15.43 8.55 -7.43
CA GLY A 239 15.00 9.89 -6.99
C GLY A 239 13.94 10.53 -7.90
N ALA A 240 13.87 10.18 -9.20
CA ALA A 240 12.85 10.70 -10.10
C ALA A 240 11.42 10.34 -9.69
N ALA A 241 11.22 9.24 -8.94
CA ALA A 241 9.94 8.86 -8.37
C ALA A 241 9.35 9.95 -7.46
N LEU A 242 10.20 10.69 -6.73
CA LEU A 242 9.79 11.71 -5.78
C LEU A 242 9.03 12.86 -6.46
N ARG A 243 9.47 13.24 -7.67
CA ARG A 243 8.79 14.26 -8.48
C ARG A 243 7.37 13.84 -8.85
N TYR A 244 7.16 12.57 -9.19
CA TYR A 244 5.84 12.04 -9.51
C TYR A 244 4.96 11.95 -8.25
N LEU A 245 5.53 11.54 -7.12
CA LEU A 245 4.84 11.46 -5.82
C LEU A 245 4.42 12.83 -5.28
N LYS A 246 5.16 13.91 -5.60
CA LYS A 246 4.77 15.28 -5.25
C LYS A 246 3.38 15.64 -5.78
N GLY A 247 2.98 15.09 -6.92
CA GLY A 247 1.67 15.32 -7.54
C GLY A 247 0.47 14.69 -6.82
N PHE A 248 0.70 13.84 -5.82
CA PHE A 248 -0.39 13.19 -5.08
C PHE A 248 -1.02 14.21 -4.11
N PRO A 249 -2.34 14.41 -4.12
CA PRO A 249 -2.96 15.55 -3.44
C PRO A 249 -2.93 15.42 -1.91
N ALA A 250 -3.16 14.22 -1.37
CA ALA A 250 -3.24 14.00 0.08
C ALA A 250 -1.99 13.35 0.68
N LEU A 251 -0.98 13.02 -0.14
CA LEU A 251 0.20 12.28 0.31
C LEU A 251 1.09 13.18 1.16
N GLN A 252 1.30 12.83 2.43
CA GLN A 252 2.04 13.66 3.39
C GLN A 252 3.33 12.99 3.85
N MET A 253 3.39 11.65 3.83
CA MET A 253 4.53 10.88 4.32
C MET A 253 4.90 9.75 3.37
N VAL A 254 6.21 9.61 3.11
CA VAL A 254 6.80 8.48 2.37
C VAL A 254 7.86 7.83 3.24
N ILE A 255 7.75 6.53 3.49
CA ILE A 255 8.71 5.74 4.28
C ILE A 255 9.42 4.78 3.35
N LEU A 256 10.75 4.85 3.31
CA LEU A 256 11.59 4.04 2.43
C LEU A 256 12.45 3.11 3.28
N TYR A 257 12.50 1.82 2.91
CA TYR A 257 13.41 0.83 3.48
C TYR A 257 14.12 0.08 2.36
N ASP A 258 15.45 -0.03 2.43
CA ASP A 258 16.29 -0.66 1.39
C ASP A 258 15.96 -0.20 -0.05
N CYS A 259 15.88 1.13 -0.24
CA CYS A 259 15.67 1.80 -1.53
C CYS A 259 16.87 2.70 -1.87
N PRO A 260 18.04 2.14 -2.21
CA PRO A 260 19.32 2.86 -2.22
C PRO A 260 19.33 4.06 -3.16
N GLU A 261 18.85 3.92 -4.39
CA GLU A 261 18.91 5.01 -5.38
C GLU A 261 18.06 6.23 -5.02
N VAL A 262 16.99 6.05 -4.23
CA VAL A 262 16.21 7.18 -3.69
C VAL A 262 16.95 7.84 -2.53
N VAL A 263 17.56 7.05 -1.66
CA VAL A 263 18.32 7.55 -0.49
C VAL A 263 19.58 8.31 -0.94
N ASP A 264 20.23 7.85 -2.00
CA ASP A 264 21.41 8.49 -2.57
C ASP A 264 21.08 9.90 -3.12
N ALA A 265 19.85 10.14 -3.57
CA ALA A 265 19.39 11.47 -3.99
C ALA A 265 19.42 12.53 -2.87
N PHE A 266 19.42 12.10 -1.59
CA PHE A 266 19.51 12.97 -0.43
C PHE A 266 20.94 13.08 0.14
N GLY A 267 21.98 12.69 -0.62
CA GLY A 267 23.38 12.77 -0.18
C GLY A 267 23.90 11.51 0.51
N GLY A 268 23.18 10.39 0.38
CA GLY A 268 23.59 9.08 0.89
C GLY A 268 23.59 8.95 2.42
N ARG A 269 24.03 7.79 2.94
CA ARG A 269 24.01 7.45 4.39
C ARG A 269 24.96 8.27 5.28
N GLY A 270 25.70 9.23 4.70
CA GLY A 270 26.71 10.04 5.40
C GLY A 270 26.72 11.52 5.02
N GLY A 271 25.68 11.99 4.31
CA GLY A 271 25.54 13.39 3.91
C GLY A 271 25.23 14.29 5.11
N ASP A 272 25.74 15.52 5.03
CA ASP A 272 25.61 16.58 6.03
C ASP A 272 24.18 16.66 6.59
N ARG A 273 24.05 16.77 7.92
CA ARG A 273 22.76 16.79 8.68
C ARG A 273 21.96 18.08 8.47
N GLY A 274 22.15 18.72 7.32
CA GLY A 274 21.31 19.81 6.86
C GLY A 274 19.95 19.29 6.40
N ARG A 275 18.93 20.15 6.50
CA ARG A 275 17.58 19.86 6.03
C ARG A 275 17.55 19.94 4.50
N VAL A 276 17.91 18.84 3.83
CA VAL A 276 17.92 18.76 2.35
C VAL A 276 16.49 18.54 1.84
N VAL A 277 16.04 19.43 0.95
CA VAL A 277 14.76 19.28 0.24
C VAL A 277 15.03 18.79 -1.17
N VAL A 278 14.45 17.66 -1.57
CA VAL A 278 14.58 17.08 -2.92
C VAL A 278 13.18 16.88 -3.51
N ASP A 279 12.93 17.49 -4.67
CA ASP A 279 11.64 17.37 -5.39
C ASP A 279 10.40 17.62 -4.50
N GLY A 280 10.50 18.52 -3.52
CA GLY A 280 9.39 18.85 -2.59
C GLY A 280 9.24 17.91 -1.39
N TRP A 281 10.24 17.08 -1.13
CA TRP A 281 10.30 16.17 0.01
C TRP A 281 11.47 16.52 0.92
N VAL A 282 11.26 16.43 2.23
CA VAL A 282 12.27 16.69 3.25
C VAL A 282 12.47 15.45 4.08
N VAL A 283 13.73 15.10 4.34
CA VAL A 283 14.07 14.02 5.27
C VAL A 283 13.64 14.45 6.67
N SER A 284 12.66 13.75 7.22
CA SER A 284 12.26 13.92 8.61
C SER A 284 13.22 13.13 9.49
N SER A 285 13.85 13.82 10.45
CA SER A 285 14.59 13.18 11.53
C SER A 285 13.60 12.59 12.54
N MET A 286 12.81 11.61 12.12
CA MET A 286 12.13 10.74 13.07
C MET A 286 13.19 9.87 13.71
N GLU A 287 13.49 10.14 14.98
CA GLU A 287 14.23 9.21 15.82
C GLU A 287 13.35 7.99 16.05
N TRP A 288 13.47 6.99 15.18
CA TRP A 288 12.95 5.65 15.45
C TRP A 288 13.74 5.13 16.66
N THR A 289 13.20 5.31 17.87
CA THR A 289 13.98 5.27 19.11
C THR A 289 14.56 3.90 19.46
N LYS A 290 14.18 2.81 18.76
CA LYS A 290 14.96 1.55 18.64
C LYS A 290 14.25 0.41 17.92
N ASP A 291 12.96 0.54 17.58
CA ASP A 291 12.19 -0.55 16.98
C ASP A 291 11.83 -0.29 15.50
N TRP A 292 11.79 -1.37 14.71
CA TRP A 292 11.23 -1.41 13.36
C TRP A 292 9.94 -0.58 13.30
N PRO A 293 9.68 0.19 12.22
CA PRO A 293 8.49 1.00 12.11
C PRO A 293 7.22 0.25 12.53
N PRO A 294 6.35 0.85 13.35
CA PRO A 294 5.10 0.25 13.76
C PRO A 294 4.30 -0.09 12.50
N GLU A 295 3.29 -0.94 12.66
CA GLU A 295 2.45 -1.39 11.54
C GLU A 295 1.96 -0.17 10.74
N LEU A 296 1.77 -0.33 9.42
CA LEU A 296 1.39 0.80 8.57
C LEU A 296 0.16 1.54 9.13
N TRP A 297 -0.79 0.78 9.66
CA TRP A 297 -1.95 1.27 10.38
C TRP A 297 -1.59 2.18 11.56
N GLU A 298 -0.68 1.76 12.43
CA GLU A 298 -0.25 2.54 13.59
C GLU A 298 0.41 3.85 13.15
N THR A 299 1.27 3.79 12.12
CA THR A 299 1.87 5.00 11.52
C THR A 299 0.80 5.95 10.97
N TYR A 300 -0.20 5.41 10.28
CA TYR A 300 -1.31 6.19 9.75
C TYR A 300 -2.13 6.85 10.87
N VAL A 301 -2.42 6.11 11.95
CA VAL A 301 -3.19 6.62 13.09
C VAL A 301 -2.44 7.72 13.84
N GLU A 302 -1.18 7.46 14.19
CA GLU A 302 -0.37 8.37 15.01
C GLU A 302 -0.17 9.73 14.34
N ASN A 303 -0.01 9.74 13.02
CA ASN A 303 0.31 10.96 12.28
C ASN A 303 -0.91 11.66 11.69
N PHE A 304 -2.02 10.95 11.41
CA PHE A 304 -3.10 11.51 10.60
C PHE A 304 -4.52 11.30 11.15
N LEU A 305 -4.73 10.45 12.16
CA LEU A 305 -6.03 10.37 12.84
C LEU A 305 -6.12 11.29 14.08
N LYS A 306 -5.00 11.76 14.62
CA LYS A 306 -5.02 12.59 15.84
C LYS A 306 -5.09 14.10 15.58
N ASP A 307 -4.61 14.56 14.43
CA ASP A 307 -4.42 16.01 14.15
C ASP A 307 -5.47 16.66 13.23
N ASP A 308 -6.33 15.88 12.56
CA ASP A 308 -7.07 16.38 11.40
C ASP A 308 -8.59 16.49 11.69
N GLY A 309 -9.01 17.66 12.22
CA GLY A 309 -10.38 18.00 12.64
C GLY A 309 -11.49 18.01 11.58
N GLY A 310 -11.42 17.14 10.56
CA GLY A 310 -12.46 16.97 9.53
C GLY A 310 -12.40 15.66 8.73
N MET A 311 -11.28 14.94 8.73
CA MET A 311 -11.14 13.63 8.06
C MET A 311 -10.71 12.50 9.00
N ALA A 312 -10.31 12.83 10.23
CA ALA A 312 -10.13 11.88 11.31
C ALA A 312 -11.48 11.34 11.79
N GLY A 313 -11.97 10.28 11.14
CA GLY A 313 -13.22 9.69 11.62
C GLY A 313 -13.86 8.59 10.83
N LEU A 314 -13.32 8.19 9.69
CA LEU A 314 -13.85 7.02 9.02
C LEU A 314 -13.30 5.75 9.68
N PRO A 315 -14.12 4.70 9.82
CA PRO A 315 -13.61 3.37 10.15
C PRO A 315 -12.54 2.95 9.14
N SER A 316 -11.56 2.17 9.59
CA SER A 316 -10.45 1.73 8.77
C SER A 316 -10.38 0.21 8.64
N LEU A 317 -9.97 -0.22 7.46
CA LEU A 317 -9.63 -1.60 7.16
C LEU A 317 -8.11 -1.73 7.03
N ASP A 318 -7.45 -2.39 7.98
CA ASP A 318 -6.07 -2.88 7.85
C ASP A 318 -6.08 -4.23 7.13
N PHE A 319 -5.69 -4.21 5.86
CA PHE A 319 -5.69 -5.38 4.99
C PHE A 319 -4.27 -5.75 4.56
N GLN A 320 -3.79 -6.90 5.01
CA GLN A 320 -2.45 -7.40 4.68
C GLN A 320 -2.54 -8.62 3.76
N ILE A 321 -1.78 -8.60 2.67
CA ILE A 321 -1.64 -9.70 1.71
C ILE A 321 -0.18 -10.14 1.70
N GLY A 322 0.04 -11.43 1.89
CA GLY A 322 1.36 -12.01 2.04
C GLY A 322 1.85 -11.99 3.48
N GLU A 323 2.85 -12.82 3.73
CA GLU A 323 3.50 -12.91 5.03
C GLU A 323 4.52 -11.79 5.17
N ARG A 324 4.37 -10.98 6.23
CA ARG A 324 5.32 -9.94 6.58
C ARG A 324 6.57 -10.59 7.17
N GLN A 325 7.74 -10.14 6.75
CA GLN A 325 8.99 -10.61 7.33
C GLN A 325 9.06 -10.26 8.82
N GLU A 326 9.65 -11.16 9.62
CA GLU A 326 9.96 -10.87 11.01
C GLU A 326 10.95 -9.69 11.10
N LYS A 327 10.82 -8.91 12.18
CA LYS A 327 11.67 -7.75 12.44
C LYS A 327 13.15 -8.11 12.23
N PRO A 328 13.92 -7.37 11.42
CA PRO A 328 15.35 -7.56 11.35
C PRO A 328 15.94 -7.37 12.76
N ARG A 329 16.68 -8.38 13.25
CA ARG A 329 17.21 -8.43 14.62
C ARG A 329 18.08 -7.22 14.99
N ARG A 330 18.62 -6.51 14.00
CA ARG A 330 19.29 -5.21 14.11
C ARG A 330 19.10 -4.43 12.80
N MET A 331 18.43 -3.29 12.87
CA MET A 331 18.49 -2.29 11.78
C MET A 331 19.83 -1.57 11.86
N ARG A 332 20.50 -1.39 10.71
CA ARG A 332 21.62 -0.45 10.66
C ARG A 332 21.07 0.96 10.58
N THR A 333 21.62 1.88 11.38
CA THR A 333 21.27 3.31 11.33
C THR A 333 21.36 3.80 9.87
N GLY A 334 20.29 4.39 9.35
CA GLY A 334 20.20 4.89 7.97
C GLY A 334 19.62 3.91 6.93
N GLU A 335 19.04 2.77 7.33
CA GLU A 335 18.30 1.88 6.43
C GLU A 335 16.85 2.31 6.16
N VAL A 336 16.26 3.08 7.08
CA VAL A 336 14.92 3.67 6.94
C VAL A 336 15.05 5.16 6.74
N VAL A 337 14.41 5.69 5.71
CA VAL A 337 14.30 7.12 5.46
C VAL A 337 12.82 7.50 5.46
N CYS A 338 12.46 8.45 6.33
CA CYS A 338 11.12 9.03 6.36
C CYS A 338 11.17 10.38 5.68
N LEU A 339 10.34 10.56 4.66
CA LEU A 339 10.19 11.80 3.91
C LEU A 339 8.84 12.41 4.26
N GLN A 340 8.84 13.69 4.61
CA GLN A 340 7.65 14.49 4.76
C GLN A 340 7.54 15.48 3.59
N ARG A 341 6.32 15.82 3.20
CA ARG A 341 6.09 16.85 2.20
C ARG A 341 6.65 18.19 2.71
N ALA A 342 7.47 18.84 1.90
CA ALA A 342 8.01 20.16 2.22
C ALA A 342 6.88 21.16 2.39
N THR A 343 6.94 21.97 3.43
CA THR A 343 6.07 23.14 3.58
C THR A 343 6.50 24.25 2.59
N ASP A 344 5.59 25.16 2.24
CA ASP A 344 5.90 26.25 1.29
C ASP A 344 7.10 27.11 1.73
N THR A 345 7.31 27.23 3.04
CA THR A 345 8.46 27.91 3.64
C THR A 345 9.78 27.19 3.37
N GLU A 346 9.81 25.86 3.38
CA GLU A 346 11.01 25.05 3.15
C GLU A 346 11.35 24.94 1.66
N ALA A 347 10.32 24.93 0.80
CA ALA A 347 10.49 25.01 -0.64
C ALA A 347 11.11 26.35 -1.08
N ALA A 348 10.83 27.44 -0.35
CA ALA A 348 11.39 28.76 -0.65
C ALA A 348 12.86 28.92 -0.24
N GLU A 349 13.34 28.20 0.78
CA GLU A 349 14.73 28.27 1.25
C GLU A 349 15.72 27.63 0.25
N THR A 350 15.33 26.54 -0.41
CA THR A 350 16.17 25.87 -1.42
C THR A 350 16.37 26.65 -2.71
N VAL A 351 15.40 27.48 -3.11
CA VAL A 351 15.55 28.36 -4.28
C VAL A 351 16.59 29.45 -4.02
N LYS A 352 16.80 29.86 -2.76
CA LYS A 352 17.77 30.91 -2.40
C LYS A 352 19.20 30.39 -2.36
N THR A 353 19.44 29.13 -1.99
CA THR A 353 20.79 28.53 -1.93
C THR A 353 21.36 28.12 -3.30
N SER A 354 20.52 28.02 -4.34
CA SER A 354 20.97 27.69 -5.71
C SER A 354 21.53 28.87 -6.51
N LYS A 355 21.48 30.11 -6.00
CA LYS A 355 22.10 31.28 -6.64
C LYS A 355 23.29 31.77 -5.82
N ARG A 356 24.37 30.99 -5.79
CA ARG A 356 25.70 31.52 -5.46
C ARG A 356 26.69 31.09 -6.53
N SER A 357 26.92 32.00 -7.47
CA SER A 357 28.02 31.93 -8.44
C SER A 357 29.36 31.79 -7.71
N PRO A 358 30.38 31.15 -8.32
CA PRO A 358 31.66 30.91 -7.69
C PRO A 358 32.49 32.21 -7.61
N GLU A 359 32.60 32.78 -6.41
CA GLU A 359 33.67 33.74 -6.09
C GLU A 359 34.95 32.94 -5.82
N MET A 360 35.89 33.03 -6.76
CA MET A 360 37.29 32.63 -6.56
C MET A 360 38.08 33.78 -5.89
N PRO A 361 39.17 33.46 -5.18
CA PRO A 361 39.66 34.22 -4.04
C PRO A 361 40.65 35.32 -4.45
N ALA A 362 40.68 36.42 -3.68
CA ALA A 362 41.75 37.42 -3.76
C ALA A 362 42.49 37.50 -2.43
N SER A 363 43.56 36.70 -2.34
CA SER A 363 44.74 36.95 -1.52
C SER A 363 45.38 38.27 -1.98
N GLY A 364 45.58 39.20 -1.08
CA GLY A 364 46.25 40.46 -1.34
C GLY A 364 47.48 40.62 -0.46
N SER A 365 48.68 40.55 -1.05
CA SER A 365 49.79 41.39 -0.62
C SER A 365 50.85 41.56 -1.73
N GLU A 366 51.18 42.84 -1.94
CA GLU A 366 52.46 43.39 -2.41
C GLU A 366 52.81 43.56 -3.91
N LYS A 367 52.98 44.86 -4.22
CA LYS A 367 54.10 45.49 -4.96
C LYS A 367 54.12 45.42 -6.50
N ARG A 368 53.33 46.34 -7.06
CA ARG A 368 53.77 47.46 -7.94
C ARG A 368 55.18 47.33 -8.57
N ARG A 369 55.26 46.94 -9.84
CA ARG A 369 56.30 47.38 -10.79
C ARG A 369 55.68 47.65 -12.16
N ARG A 370 55.91 48.87 -12.68
CA ARG A 370 55.51 49.33 -14.01
C ARG A 370 56.34 48.59 -15.07
N GLY A 371 55.67 48.13 -16.12
CA GLY A 371 56.27 47.66 -17.37
C GLY A 371 55.40 48.12 -18.53
N VAL A 372 55.95 49.00 -19.36
CA VAL A 372 55.35 49.59 -20.56
C VAL A 372 55.49 48.62 -21.72
N MET A 373 54.41 48.29 -22.45
CA MET A 373 54.52 47.96 -23.88
C MET A 373 53.19 48.06 -24.64
N LYS A 374 53.16 49.05 -25.55
CA LYS A 374 52.50 49.13 -26.87
C LYS A 374 51.23 48.28 -27.12
N GLU A 375 50.10 48.99 -27.21
CA GLU A 375 48.91 48.55 -27.95
C GLU A 375 49.26 48.30 -29.42
N ARG A 376 48.87 47.12 -29.94
CA ARG A 376 48.71 46.87 -31.37
C ARG A 376 47.22 46.71 -31.64
N LYS A 377 46.62 47.71 -32.31
CA LYS A 377 45.29 47.63 -32.91
C LYS A 377 45.31 46.55 -34.00
N GLY A 378 44.53 45.48 -33.81
CA GLY A 378 44.14 44.57 -34.88
C GLY A 378 43.03 45.20 -35.73
N PRO A 379 42.98 44.91 -37.05
CA PRO A 379 42.05 45.54 -37.97
C PRO A 379 40.62 44.98 -37.84
N ASP A 380 39.69 45.90 -38.02
CA ASP A 380 38.23 45.75 -37.98
C ASP A 380 37.72 44.95 -39.19
N LEU A 381 36.98 43.87 -38.93
CA LEU A 381 36.42 42.95 -39.93
C LEU A 381 35.08 43.44 -40.51
N GLY A 382 34.65 44.66 -40.17
CA GLY A 382 33.38 45.24 -40.65
C GLY A 382 33.35 45.69 -42.11
N GLY A 383 34.46 45.65 -42.84
CA GLY A 383 34.57 46.19 -44.21
C GLY A 383 34.73 45.16 -45.34
N MET A 384 34.84 43.85 -45.05
CA MET A 384 35.20 42.83 -46.06
C MET A 384 34.04 41.99 -46.60
N LEU A 385 32.79 42.32 -46.27
CA LEU A 385 31.60 41.55 -46.71
C LEU A 385 30.70 42.30 -47.71
N ALA A 386 31.16 43.41 -48.29
CA ALA A 386 30.39 44.16 -49.28
C ALA A 386 30.69 43.81 -50.76
N ASP A 387 31.61 42.87 -51.02
CA ASP A 387 32.12 42.58 -52.38
C ASP A 387 31.82 41.16 -52.90
N LEU A 388 30.72 40.54 -52.47
CA LEU A 388 30.20 39.32 -53.11
C LEU A 388 28.69 39.45 -53.31
N GLY A 389 28.31 40.15 -54.38
CA GLY A 389 26.94 40.17 -54.87
C GLY A 389 26.54 38.81 -55.44
N TRP A 390 25.43 38.27 -54.91
CA TRP A 390 24.31 37.62 -55.61
C TRP A 390 23.06 37.81 -54.75
#